data_AF-A0A7S2D0W2-F1
#
_entry.id   AF-A0A7S2D0W2-F1
#
_cell.length_a   1.000
_cell.length_b   1.000
_cell.length_c   1.000
_cell.angle_alpha   90.00
_cell.angle_beta   90.00
_cell.angle_gamma   90.00
#
_symmetry.space_group_name_H-M   'P 1'
#
loop_
_entity.id
_entity.type
_entity.pdbx_description
1 polymer ?
#
loop_
_entity_poly.entity_id
_entity_poly.type
_entity_poly.pdbx_seq_one_letter_code
_entity_poly.pdbx_strand_id
1 'polypeptide(L)'
;ERSAAEAAARAKAEKLKAKVKENATAHLPEGWATAAISEVLRDYTGRRFCAVEMFTSFSAHPLAKKSAEPPNQLLARFVVAVNDLQMVGFASAIKRPRGMIEKRVFS
;
A
#
# COMPACT_ATOMS: atom_id res chain seq x y z
N GLU A 1 -7.68 22.50 42.87
CA GLU A 1 -6.32 22.17 42.37
C GLU A 1 -6.20 20.79 41.68
N ARG A 2 -6.89 19.73 42.12
CA ARG A 2 -6.79 18.38 41.50
C ARG A 2 -7.22 18.27 40.02
N SER A 3 -8.14 19.13 39.57
CA SER A 3 -8.66 19.14 38.19
C SER A 3 -7.62 19.52 37.13
N ALA A 4 -6.69 20.43 37.45
CA ALA A 4 -5.69 20.90 36.47
C ALA A 4 -4.59 19.85 36.21
N ALA A 5 -4.20 19.11 37.26
CA ALA A 5 -3.23 18.03 37.14
C ALA A 5 -3.77 16.86 36.29
N GLU A 6 -5.06 16.54 36.44
CA GLU A 6 -5.71 15.49 35.67
C GLU A 6 -5.88 15.87 34.19
N ALA A 7 -6.20 17.14 33.90
CA ALA A 7 -6.26 17.68 32.54
C ALA A 7 -4.88 17.66 31.85
N ALA A 8 -3.82 18.04 32.58
CA ALA A 8 -2.46 18.01 32.07
C ALA A 8 -1.96 16.58 31.79
N ALA A 9 -2.34 15.61 32.62
CA ALA A 9 -2.02 14.20 32.41
C ALA A 9 -2.73 13.64 31.17
N ARG A 10 -4.00 13.98 30.95
CA ARG A 10 -4.76 13.58 29.75
C ARG A 10 -4.18 14.19 28.48
N ALA A 11 -3.83 15.48 28.50
CA ALA A 11 -3.20 16.15 27.35
C ALA A 11 -1.81 15.57 27.03
N LYS A 12 -1.02 15.20 28.05
CA LYS A 12 0.27 14.51 27.85
C LYS A 12 0.07 13.11 27.26
N ALA A 13 -0.91 12.35 27.74
CA ALA A 13 -1.23 11.01 27.24
C ALA A 13 -1.73 11.06 25.78
N GLU A 14 -2.52 12.07 25.43
CA GLU A 14 -3.01 12.27 24.06
C GLU A 14 -1.89 12.67 23.09
N LYS A 15 -0.99 13.56 23.52
CA LYS A 15 0.24 13.89 22.77
C LYS A 15 1.19 12.69 22.62
N LEU A 16 1.29 11.83 23.63
CA LEU A 16 2.07 10.58 23.56
C LEU A 16 1.43 9.58 22.59
N LYS A 17 0.10 9.43 22.59
CA LYS A 17 -0.61 8.60 21.60
C LYS A 17 -0.43 9.14 20.17
N ALA A 18 -0.48 10.46 19.99
CA ALA A 18 -0.21 11.08 18.70
C ALA A 18 1.23 10.83 18.22
N LYS A 19 2.23 11.04 19.08
CA LYS A 19 3.64 10.74 18.79
C LYS A 19 3.92 9.26 18.51
N VAL A 20 3.24 8.34 19.21
CA VAL A 20 3.35 6.90 18.94
C VAL A 20 2.71 6.54 17.60
N LYS A 21 1.59 7.17 17.23
CA LYS A 21 0.96 7.00 15.91
C LYS A 21 1.84 7.55 14.78
N GLU A 22 2.55 8.65 15.03
CA GLU A 22 3.48 9.30 14.10
C GLU A 22 4.80 8.51 13.95
N ASN A 23 5.30 7.87 15.02
CA ASN A 23 6.46 6.98 14.97
C ASN A 23 6.15 5.56 14.48
N ALA A 24 4.88 5.12 14.48
CA ALA A 24 4.47 3.82 13.96
C ALA A 24 4.36 3.79 12.43
N THR A 25 4.24 4.96 11.79
CA THR A 25 4.53 5.13 10.37
C THR A 25 6.05 5.15 10.20
N ALA A 26 6.68 3.98 10.22
CA ALA A 26 8.01 3.83 9.64
C ALA A 26 7.91 4.38 8.21
N HIS A 27 8.51 5.54 7.94
CA HIS A 27 8.46 6.18 6.63
C HIS A 27 9.07 5.23 5.61
N LEU A 28 8.20 4.46 4.94
CA LEU A 28 8.59 3.65 3.81
C LEU A 28 9.12 4.58 2.72
N PRO A 29 10.17 4.16 1.99
CA PRO A 29 10.76 5.00 0.95
C PRO A 29 9.71 5.35 -0.10
N GLU A 30 9.89 6.50 -0.75
CA GLU A 30 9.06 6.86 -1.90
C GLU A 30 9.09 5.76 -2.96
N GLY A 31 7.93 5.45 -3.55
CA GLY A 31 7.81 4.37 -4.53
C GLY A 31 7.80 2.95 -3.96
N TRP A 32 7.76 2.76 -2.63
CA TRP A 32 7.68 1.43 -2.01
C TRP A 32 6.50 0.59 -2.54
N ALA A 33 5.37 1.23 -2.84
CA ALA A 33 4.19 0.55 -3.35
C ALA A 33 4.45 -0.02 -4.75
N THR A 34 5.11 0.75 -5.62
CA THR A 34 5.50 0.32 -6.97
C THR A 34 6.52 -0.82 -6.92
N ALA A 35 7.49 -0.76 -6.00
CA ALA A 35 8.41 -1.87 -5.75
C ALA A 35 7.66 -3.14 -5.29
N ALA A 36 6.77 -3.02 -4.30
CA ALA A 36 5.97 -4.13 -3.79
C ALA A 36 5.08 -4.77 -4.88
N ILE A 37 4.43 -3.96 -5.72
CA ILE A 37 3.63 -4.49 -6.83
C ILE A 37 4.52 -5.15 -7.88
N SER A 38 5.72 -4.64 -8.14
CA SER A 38 6.67 -5.28 -9.06
C SER A 38 7.07 -6.68 -8.59
N GLU A 39 7.28 -6.85 -7.28
CA GLU A 39 7.52 -8.17 -6.66
C GLU A 39 6.31 -9.07 -6.81
N VAL A 40 5.12 -8.60 -6.43
CA VAL A 40 3.86 -9.35 -6.59
C VAL A 40 3.64 -9.77 -8.06
N LEU A 41 3.91 -8.86 -9.02
CA LEU A 41 3.80 -9.12 -10.45
C LEU A 41 4.76 -10.24 -10.91
N ARG A 42 5.94 -10.33 -10.29
CA ARG A 42 6.92 -11.38 -10.60
C ARG A 42 6.39 -12.76 -10.22
N ASP A 43 5.71 -12.86 -9.09
CA ASP A 43 5.19 -14.13 -8.53
C ASP A 43 4.01 -14.71 -9.32
N TYR A 44 3.30 -13.89 -10.09
CA TYR A 44 2.29 -14.41 -11.03
C TYR A 44 2.94 -15.18 -12.18
N THR A 45 2.65 -16.48 -12.23
CA THR A 45 3.07 -17.42 -13.28
C THR A 45 2.28 -17.25 -14.59
N GLY A 46 1.10 -16.63 -14.53
CA GLY A 46 0.26 -16.33 -15.69
C GLY A 46 0.58 -14.99 -16.35
N ARG A 47 0.37 -14.92 -17.67
CA ARG A 47 0.47 -13.65 -18.42
C ARG A 47 -0.67 -12.69 -18.09
N ARG A 48 -1.82 -13.20 -17.65
CA ARG A 48 -3.03 -12.41 -17.35
C ARG A 48 -3.54 -12.73 -15.96
N PHE A 49 -3.97 -11.72 -15.23
CA PHE A 49 -4.48 -11.85 -13.86
C PHE A 49 -5.51 -10.77 -13.56
N CYS A 50 -6.36 -11.03 -12.57
CA CYS A 50 -7.38 -10.09 -12.12
C CYS A 50 -6.75 -9.00 -11.24
N ALA A 51 -7.12 -7.73 -11.46
CA ALA A 51 -6.65 -6.61 -10.66
C ALA A 51 -7.06 -6.72 -9.18
N VAL A 52 -8.22 -7.34 -8.90
CA VAL A 52 -8.68 -7.57 -7.53
C VAL A 52 -7.79 -8.60 -6.83
N GLU A 53 -7.46 -9.71 -7.51
CA GLU A 53 -6.54 -10.73 -6.97
C GLU A 53 -5.16 -10.11 -6.73
N MET A 54 -4.66 -9.30 -7.67
CA MET A 54 -3.39 -8.61 -7.52
C MET A 54 -3.39 -7.65 -6.32
N PHE A 55 -4.50 -6.93 -6.09
CA PHE A 55 -4.67 -6.09 -4.90
C PHE A 55 -4.67 -6.91 -3.61
N THR A 56 -5.32 -8.08 -3.59
CA THR A 56 -5.28 -8.97 -2.42
C THR A 56 -3.86 -9.44 -2.11
N SER A 57 -3.08 -9.80 -3.14
CA SER A 57 -1.67 -10.16 -2.97
C SER A 57 -0.81 -8.97 -2.51
N PHE A 58 -1.03 -7.77 -3.07
CA PHE A 58 -0.37 -6.54 -2.63
C PHE A 58 -0.67 -6.19 -1.17
N SER A 59 -1.93 -6.25 -0.75
CA SER A 59 -2.31 -5.96 0.64
C SER A 59 -1.77 -6.98 1.64
N ALA A 60 -1.53 -8.22 1.20
CA ALA A 60 -0.87 -9.25 1.99
C ALA A 60 0.67 -9.07 2.08
N HIS A 61 1.26 -8.25 1.20
CA HIS A 61 2.70 -8.04 1.10
C HIS A 61 3.30 -7.48 2.40
N PRO A 62 4.52 -7.90 2.82
CA PRO A 62 5.15 -7.40 4.04
C PRO A 62 5.29 -5.88 4.10
N LEU A 63 5.55 -5.23 2.96
CA LEU A 63 5.65 -3.76 2.88
C LEU A 63 4.28 -3.08 3.09
N ALA A 64 3.20 -3.62 2.53
CA ALA A 64 1.85 -3.10 2.76
C ALA A 64 1.45 -3.26 4.23
N LYS A 65 1.77 -4.40 4.87
CA LYS A 65 1.53 -4.60 6.30
C LYS A 65 2.34 -3.64 7.17
N LYS A 66 3.61 -3.38 6.82
CA LYS A 66 4.48 -2.43 7.52
C LYS A 66 4.04 -0.98 7.37
N SER A 67 3.37 -0.63 6.26
CA SER A 67 2.89 0.73 6.02
C SER A 67 1.85 1.20 7.04
N ALA A 68 1.12 0.26 7.67
CA ALA A 68 -0.02 0.52 8.55
C ALA A 68 -1.08 1.46 7.93
N GLU A 69 -1.12 1.59 6.60
CA GLU A 69 -2.11 2.39 5.89
C GLU A 69 -3.49 1.70 5.95
N PRO A 70 -4.60 2.46 6.11
CA PRO A 70 -5.95 1.90 6.04
C PRO A 70 -6.24 1.34 4.63
N PRO A 71 -7.17 0.38 4.50
CA PRO A 71 -7.45 -0.30 3.22
C PRO A 71 -7.72 0.64 2.03
N ASN A 72 -8.42 1.76 2.26
CA ASN A 72 -8.72 2.73 1.20
C ASN A 72 -7.45 3.46 0.70
N GLN A 73 -6.50 3.74 1.59
CA GLN A 73 -5.21 4.34 1.19
C GLN A 73 -4.35 3.32 0.46
N LEU A 74 -4.30 2.08 0.93
CA LEU A 74 -3.62 0.99 0.22
C LEU A 74 -4.18 0.76 -1.18
N LEU A 75 -5.51 0.87 -1.36
CA LEU A 75 -6.12 0.78 -2.69
C LEU A 75 -5.68 1.94 -3.60
N ALA A 76 -5.63 3.16 -3.07
CA ALA A 76 -5.13 4.31 -3.84
C ALA A 76 -3.65 4.14 -4.22
N ARG A 77 -2.80 3.69 -3.29
CA ARG A 77 -1.40 3.33 -3.56
C ARG A 77 -1.29 2.28 -4.64
N PHE A 78 -2.13 1.25 -4.57
CA PHE A 78 -2.15 0.17 -5.52
C PHE A 78 -2.47 0.66 -6.94
N VAL A 79 -3.50 1.49 -7.08
CA VAL A 79 -3.89 2.04 -8.39
C VAL A 79 -2.76 2.87 -9.01
N VAL A 80 -2.10 3.72 -8.21
CA VAL A 80 -0.95 4.52 -8.68
C VAL A 80 0.21 3.61 -9.08
N ALA A 81 0.59 2.65 -8.24
CA ALA A 81 1.68 1.74 -8.51
C ALA A 81 1.44 0.84 -9.73
N VAL A 82 0.21 0.39 -9.97
CA VAL A 82 -0.15 -0.34 -11.21
C VAL A 82 -0.02 0.58 -12.43
N ASN A 83 -0.42 1.84 -12.33
CA ASN A 83 -0.27 2.81 -13.41
C ASN A 83 1.22 3.06 -13.72
N ASP A 84 2.07 3.19 -12.70
CA ASP A 84 3.52 3.31 -12.89
C ASP A 84 4.07 2.12 -13.69
N LEU A 85 3.69 0.89 -13.31
CA LEU A 85 4.10 -0.32 -14.02
C LEU A 85 3.57 -0.41 -15.46
N GLN A 86 2.43 0.21 -15.74
CA GLN A 86 1.92 0.35 -17.11
C GLN A 86 2.75 1.36 -17.92
N MET A 87 3.09 2.50 -17.32
CA MET A 87 3.90 3.54 -17.95
C MET A 87 5.31 3.04 -18.29
N VAL A 88 5.92 2.23 -17.43
CA VAL A 88 7.24 1.62 -17.68
C VAL A 88 7.17 0.35 -18.54
N GLY A 89 5.97 -0.08 -18.97
CA GLY A 89 5.79 -1.19 -19.90
C GLY A 89 5.91 -2.59 -19.29
N PHE A 90 5.87 -2.74 -17.96
CA PHE A 90 5.87 -4.03 -17.27
C PHE A 90 4.50 -4.70 -17.22
N ALA A 91 3.44 -3.89 -17.26
CA ALA A 91 2.05 -4.34 -17.27
C ALA A 91 1.23 -3.59 -18.32
N SER A 92 0.06 -4.10 -18.67
CA SER A 92 -0.90 -3.43 -19.55
C SER A 92 -2.33 -3.75 -19.11
N ALA A 93 -3.21 -2.76 -19.11
CA ALA A 93 -4.63 -2.99 -18.86
C ALA A 93 -5.27 -3.69 -20.07
N ILE A 94 -6.02 -4.77 -19.82
CA ILE A 94 -6.79 -5.44 -20.87
C ILE A 94 -8.13 -4.73 -21.03
N LYS A 95 -8.49 -4.40 -22.27
CA LYS A 95 -9.75 -3.72 -22.59
C LYS A 95 -10.98 -4.60 -22.33
N ARG A 96 -10.87 -5.91 -22.59
CA ARG A 96 -11.94 -6.91 -22.40
C ARG A 96 -11.35 -8.30 -22.07
N PRO A 97 -11.81 -8.98 -21.01
CA PRO A 97 -12.74 -8.49 -19.99
C PRO A 97 -12.11 -7.38 -19.13
N ARG A 98 -12.94 -6.48 -18.58
CA ARG A 98 -12.47 -5.38 -17.72
C ARG A 98 -11.89 -5.94 -16.42
N GLY A 99 -10.98 -5.18 -15.80
CA GLY A 99 -10.36 -5.56 -14.53
C GLY A 99 -9.25 -6.61 -14.68
N MET A 100 -8.87 -6.95 -15.91
CA MET A 100 -7.73 -7.82 -16.17
C MET A 100 -6.49 -7.00 -16.51
N ILE A 101 -5.35 -7.47 -16.03
CA ILE A 101 -4.02 -6.91 -16.30
C ILE A 101 -3.20 -7.97 -17.01
N GLU A 102 -2.47 -7.57 -18.04
CA GLU A 102 -1.51 -8.37 -18.77
C GLU A 102 -0.08 -8.01 -18.33
N LYS A 103 0.70 -8.98 -17.89
CA LYS A 103 2.14 -8.85 -17.67
C LYS A 103 2.86 -8.83 -19.02
N ARG A 104 3.71 -7.84 -19.21
CA ARG A 104 4.39 -7.53 -20.49
C ARG A 104 5.87 -7.87 -20.50
N VAL A 105 6.51 -7.92 -19.32
CA VAL A 105 7.93 -8.24 -19.15
C VAL A 105 8.07 -9.55 -18.36
N PHE A 106 9.15 -10.29 -18.64
CA PHE A 106 9.46 -11.68 -18.28
C PHE A 106 8.88 -12.71 -19.27
N SER A 107 9.60 -12.87 -20.40
CA SER A 107 9.61 -14.10 -21.22
C SER A 107 10.70 -15.04 -20.72
#